data_AF-A0A917EUA3-F1
#
_entry.id   AF-A0A917EUA3-F1
#
_cell.length_a   1.000
_cell.length_b   1.000
_cell.length_c   1.000
_cell.angle_alpha   90.00
_cell.angle_beta   90.00
_cell.angle_gamma   90.00
#
_symmetry.space_group_name_H-M   'P 1'
#
loop_
_entity.id
_entity.type
_entity.pdbx_description
1 polymer ?
#
loop_
_entity_poly.entity_id
_entity_poly.type
_entity_poly.pdbx_seq_one_letter_code
_entity_poly.pdbx_strand_id
1 'polypeptide(L)'
;MPKRRRHRRSVSLVELEDLGPYVIRPQQNLDALEDMARGQAAFGGGMRARILPERVDGTRVLTVMVLYTSTRARVATLDPKIAKKMSRKVRWLWLIQRVVSCEAAVDADPNSPNYLDITLNPGTPTLPVRDLSSRAN
;
A
#
# COMPACT_ATOMS: atom_id res chain seq x y z
N MET A 1 -28.74 9.65 -19.14
CA MET A 1 -28.53 8.50 -18.23
C MET A 1 -27.23 8.68 -17.47
N PRO A 2 -27.23 8.74 -16.12
CA PRO A 2 -25.98 8.82 -15.37
C PRO A 2 -25.18 7.52 -15.58
N LYS A 3 -24.01 7.61 -16.22
CA LYS A 3 -23.07 6.50 -16.34
C LYS A 3 -22.71 6.06 -14.91
N ARG A 4 -23.22 4.90 -14.46
CA ARG A 4 -22.80 4.28 -13.19
C ARG A 4 -21.27 4.22 -13.20
N ARG A 5 -20.63 4.92 -12.25
CA ARG A 5 -19.18 4.90 -12.06
C ARG A 5 -18.81 3.45 -11.76
N ARG A 6 -18.23 2.74 -12.75
CA ARG A 6 -17.84 1.34 -12.56
C ARG A 6 -16.65 1.31 -11.62
N HIS A 7 -16.91 0.99 -10.35
CA HIS A 7 -15.87 0.80 -9.36
C HIS A 7 -15.05 -0.45 -9.72
N ARG A 8 -13.73 -0.30 -9.79
CA ARG A 8 -12.83 -1.43 -9.99
C ARG A 8 -12.87 -2.33 -8.76
N ARG A 9 -13.01 -3.64 -8.98
CA ARG A 9 -12.97 -4.62 -7.88
C ARG A 9 -11.53 -4.78 -7.40
N SER A 10 -11.30 -4.62 -6.09
CA SER A 10 -9.99 -4.85 -5.50
C SER A 10 -9.74 -6.36 -5.37
N VAL A 11 -8.53 -6.80 -5.72
CA VAL A 11 -8.08 -8.20 -5.64
C VAL A 11 -6.67 -8.24 -5.07
N SER A 12 -6.35 -9.28 -4.31
CA SER A 12 -4.95 -9.54 -3.96
C SER A 12 -4.29 -10.39 -5.05
N LEU A 13 -2.96 -10.36 -5.08
CA LEU A 13 -2.14 -11.21 -5.94
C LEU A 13 -1.21 -12.02 -5.05
N VAL A 14 -1.13 -13.33 -5.28
CA VAL A 14 -0.23 -14.22 -4.55
C VAL A 14 1.22 -13.77 -4.70
N GLU A 15 1.65 -13.33 -5.89
CA GLU A 15 3.02 -12.81 -6.07
C GLU A 15 3.32 -11.54 -5.29
N LEU A 16 2.29 -10.81 -4.87
CA LEU A 16 2.43 -9.65 -4.01
C LEU A 16 2.48 -10.09 -2.55
N GLU A 17 1.64 -11.05 -2.14
CA GLU A 17 1.64 -11.65 -0.81
C GLU A 17 2.97 -12.37 -0.51
N ASP A 18 3.49 -13.13 -1.47
CA ASP A 18 4.75 -13.89 -1.39
C ASP A 18 6.00 -13.01 -1.27
N LEU A 19 5.90 -11.70 -1.59
CA LEU A 19 7.01 -10.77 -1.35
C LEU A 19 7.27 -10.56 0.14
N GLY A 20 6.27 -10.81 0.99
CA GLY A 20 6.30 -10.41 2.39
C GLY A 20 6.39 -8.89 2.55
N PRO A 21 6.85 -8.41 3.72
CA PRO A 21 7.06 -6.99 3.97
C PRO A 21 8.04 -6.38 2.97
N TYR A 22 7.55 -5.43 2.17
CA TYR A 22 8.35 -4.74 1.16
C TYR A 22 8.31 -3.23 1.38
N VAL A 23 9.46 -2.65 1.69
CA VAL A 23 9.59 -1.22 1.97
C VAL A 23 9.76 -0.43 0.67
N ILE A 24 9.03 0.67 0.57
CA ILE A 24 9.04 1.61 -0.53
C ILE A 24 9.29 3.00 0.00
N ARG A 25 10.33 3.63 -0.55
CA ARG A 25 10.59 5.05 -0.33
C ARG A 25 9.69 5.89 -1.24
N PRO A 26 8.81 6.75 -0.71
CA PRO A 26 7.99 7.62 -1.53
C PRO A 26 8.85 8.62 -2.30
N GLN A 27 8.50 8.84 -3.56
CA GLN A 27 9.18 9.77 -4.48
C GLN A 27 8.33 11.02 -4.75
N GLN A 28 7.04 10.99 -4.38
CA GLN A 28 6.08 12.06 -4.64
C GLN A 28 4.97 12.06 -3.58
N ASN A 29 4.21 13.16 -3.52
CA ASN A 29 3.08 13.36 -2.62
C ASN A 29 3.42 13.18 -1.12
N LEU A 30 4.60 13.67 -0.69
CA LEU A 30 5.03 13.58 0.72
C LEU A 30 4.05 14.28 1.66
N ASP A 31 3.55 15.48 1.32
CA ASP A 31 2.56 16.19 2.15
C ASP A 31 1.30 15.36 2.41
N ALA A 32 0.82 14.66 1.37
CA ALA A 32 -0.33 13.77 1.52
C ALA A 32 -0.02 12.54 2.39
N LEU A 33 1.23 12.08 2.38
CA LEU A 33 1.67 11.00 3.27
C LEU A 33 1.83 11.47 4.71
N GLU A 34 2.29 12.70 4.94
CA GLU A 34 2.30 13.29 6.28
C GLU A 34 0.88 13.37 6.85
N ASP A 35 -0.08 13.86 6.06
CA ASP A 35 -1.49 13.91 6.48
C ASP A 35 -2.03 12.51 6.80
N MET A 36 -1.67 11.50 6.00
CA MET A 36 -2.02 10.10 6.27
C MET A 36 -1.37 9.57 7.54
N ALA A 37 -0.09 9.86 7.78
CA ALA A 37 0.67 9.43 8.95
C ALA A 37 0.10 10.07 10.23
N ARG A 38 -0.16 11.38 10.21
CA ARG A 38 -0.83 12.09 11.31
C ARG A 38 -2.23 11.54 11.57
N GLY A 39 -3.00 11.29 10.51
CA GLY A 39 -4.32 10.67 10.61
C GLY A 39 -4.26 9.27 11.23
N GLN A 40 -3.32 8.44 10.80
CA GLN A 40 -3.13 7.10 11.34
C GLN A 40 -2.68 7.13 12.81
N ALA A 41 -1.79 8.05 13.18
CA ALA A 41 -1.37 8.22 14.58
C ALA A 41 -2.54 8.65 15.48
N ALA A 42 -3.41 9.55 14.98
CA ALA A 42 -4.54 10.06 15.74
C ALA A 42 -5.73 9.08 15.86
N PHE A 43 -6.05 8.37 14.78
CA PHE A 43 -7.28 7.57 14.68
C PHE A 43 -7.04 6.06 14.50
N GLY A 44 -5.79 5.64 14.33
CA GLY A 44 -5.44 4.26 14.02
C GLY A 44 -5.94 3.81 12.63
N GLY A 45 -6.06 2.50 12.46
CA GLY A 45 -6.58 1.88 11.24
C GLY A 45 -5.50 1.51 10.21
N GLY A 46 -5.85 0.58 9.33
CA GLY A 46 -4.95 0.07 8.29
C GLY A 46 -5.00 0.91 7.02
N MET A 47 -3.84 1.12 6.40
CA MET A 47 -3.77 1.67 5.04
C MET A 47 -3.88 0.55 4.02
N ARG A 48 -4.28 0.92 2.80
CA ARG A 48 -4.28 0.00 1.66
C ARG A 48 -3.45 0.57 0.55
N ALA A 49 -2.59 -0.25 -0.03
CA ALA A 49 -1.91 0.07 -1.27
C ALA A 49 -2.65 -0.54 -2.46
N ARG A 50 -2.62 0.16 -3.59
CA ARG A 50 -3.07 -0.31 -4.90
C ARG A 50 -1.94 -0.24 -5.89
N ILE A 51 -1.75 -1.31 -6.66
CA ILE A 51 -0.77 -1.38 -7.73
C ILE A 51 -1.48 -1.13 -9.07
N LEU A 52 -0.99 -0.14 -9.80
CA LEU A 52 -1.65 0.42 -10.97
C LEU A 52 -0.68 0.41 -12.16
N PRO A 53 -1.10 -0.05 -13.34
CA PRO A 53 -0.32 0.16 -14.55
C PRO A 53 -0.49 1.61 -15.01
N GLU A 54 0.62 2.32 -15.15
CA GLU A 54 0.64 3.71 -15.64
C GLU A 54 1.68 3.89 -16.74
N ARG A 55 1.59 5.01 -17.44
CA ARG A 55 2.57 5.41 -18.45
C ARG A 55 3.30 6.66 -17.95
N VAL A 56 4.60 6.54 -17.74
CA VAL A 56 5.50 7.62 -17.31
C VAL A 56 6.58 7.73 -18.38
N ASP A 57 6.74 8.92 -18.96
CA ASP A 57 7.73 9.20 -20.01
C ASP A 57 7.70 8.18 -21.15
N GLY A 58 6.50 7.84 -21.61
CA GLY A 58 6.30 6.87 -22.69
C GLY A 58 6.47 5.40 -22.27
N THR A 59 6.99 5.12 -21.08
CA THR A 59 7.25 3.78 -20.55
C THR A 59 6.11 3.31 -19.64
N ARG A 60 5.71 2.03 -19.78
CA ARG A 60 4.66 1.45 -18.94
C ARG A 60 5.26 0.90 -17.65
N VAL A 61 4.96 1.54 -16.53
CA VAL A 61 5.44 1.18 -15.20
C VAL A 61 4.29 0.71 -14.30
N LEU A 62 4.64 0.14 -13.15
CA LEU A 62 3.68 -0.12 -12.09
C LEU A 62 3.88 0.92 -10.99
N THR A 63 2.82 1.63 -10.65
CA THR A 63 2.81 2.66 -9.62
C THR A 63 2.08 2.14 -8.38
N VAL A 64 2.58 2.50 -7.21
CA VAL A 64 1.92 2.25 -5.93
C VAL A 64 1.15 3.50 -5.53
N MET A 65 -0.13 3.33 -5.24
CA MET A 65 -0.98 4.35 -4.65
C MET A 65 -1.43 3.88 -3.27
N VAL A 66 -1.17 4.67 -2.24
CA VAL A 66 -1.64 4.42 -0.88
C VAL A 66 -2.98 5.13 -0.67
N LEU A 67 -3.86 4.46 0.06
CA LEU A 67 -5.17 4.93 0.44
C LEU A 67 -5.32 4.81 1.95
N TYR A 68 -5.72 5.90 2.57
CA TYR A 68 -6.11 5.96 3.96
C TYR A 68 -7.33 6.88 4.07
N THR A 69 -8.41 6.40 4.67
CA THR A 69 -9.72 7.08 4.73
C THR A 69 -10.16 7.62 3.35
N SER A 70 -10.25 8.94 3.18
CA SER A 70 -10.56 9.63 1.92
C SER A 70 -9.33 9.99 1.10
N THR A 71 -8.15 10.01 1.72
CA THR A 71 -6.90 10.48 1.13
C THR A 71 -6.31 9.41 0.21
N ARG A 72 -5.74 9.85 -0.91
CA ARG A 72 -5.06 8.98 -1.88
C ARG A 72 -3.75 9.63 -2.28
N ALA A 73 -2.65 8.92 -2.08
CA ALA A 73 -1.32 9.39 -2.43
C ALA A 73 -0.73 8.44 -3.47
N ARG A 74 -0.30 8.99 -4.60
CA ARG A 74 0.61 8.27 -5.49
C ARG A 74 1.99 8.38 -4.87
N VAL A 75 2.64 7.26 -4.57
CA VAL A 75 3.82 7.30 -3.69
C VAL A 75 5.11 7.02 -4.43
N ALA A 76 5.14 5.97 -5.24
CA ALA A 76 6.37 5.57 -5.94
C ALA A 76 6.05 4.67 -7.13
N THR A 77 7.05 4.55 -8.00
CA THR A 77 7.11 3.48 -9.00
C THR A 77 7.70 2.24 -8.38
N LEU A 78 7.09 1.07 -8.61
CA LEU A 78 7.58 -0.21 -8.12
C LEU A 78 8.91 -0.57 -8.80
N ASP A 79 9.82 -1.21 -8.07
CA ASP A 79 11.12 -1.64 -8.60
C ASP A 79 10.93 -2.46 -9.89
N PRO A 80 11.69 -2.18 -10.97
CA PRO A 80 11.56 -2.89 -12.24
C PRO A 80 11.64 -4.42 -12.14
N LYS A 81 12.47 -4.97 -11.24
CA LYS A 81 12.62 -6.42 -11.03
C LYS A 81 11.34 -7.02 -10.47
N ILE A 82 10.73 -6.36 -9.48
CA ILE A 82 9.47 -6.81 -8.88
C ILE A 82 8.32 -6.60 -9.86
N ALA A 83 8.26 -5.42 -10.49
CA ALA A 83 7.25 -5.08 -11.48
C ALA A 83 7.26 -6.08 -12.64
N LYS A 84 8.42 -6.55 -13.10
CA LYS A 84 8.53 -7.55 -14.18
C LYS A 84 7.79 -8.85 -13.83
N LYS A 85 7.86 -9.31 -12.58
CA LYS A 85 7.19 -10.56 -12.12
C LYS A 85 5.67 -10.47 -12.22
N MET A 86 5.08 -9.32 -11.90
CA MET A 86 3.61 -9.17 -11.80
C MET A 86 2.96 -8.31 -12.90
N SER A 87 3.74 -7.58 -13.71
CA SER A 87 3.24 -6.59 -14.67
C SER A 87 2.17 -7.13 -15.63
N ARG A 88 2.38 -8.34 -16.18
CA ARG A 88 1.42 -8.95 -17.11
C ARG A 88 0.07 -9.21 -16.43
N LYS A 89 0.09 -9.77 -15.22
CA LYS A 89 -1.12 -10.06 -14.44
C LYS A 89 -1.82 -8.77 -13.99
N VAL A 90 -1.07 -7.81 -13.45
CA VAL A 90 -1.60 -6.50 -13.04
C VAL A 90 -2.29 -5.79 -14.21
N ARG A 91 -1.67 -5.79 -15.40
CA ARG A 91 -2.26 -5.19 -16.61
C ARG A 91 -3.52 -5.93 -17.07
N TRP A 92 -3.51 -7.25 -17.07
CA TRP A 92 -4.69 -8.04 -17.41
C TRP A 92 -5.85 -7.77 -16.44
N LEU A 93 -5.57 -7.80 -15.13
CA LEU A 93 -6.53 -7.45 -14.08
C LEU A 93 -7.10 -6.04 -14.29
N TRP A 94 -6.24 -5.08 -14.63
CA TRP A 94 -6.66 -3.72 -14.94
C TRP A 94 -7.60 -3.63 -16.14
N LEU A 95 -7.39 -4.44 -17.19
CA LEU A 95 -8.29 -4.46 -18.36
C LEU A 95 -9.67 -5.00 -18.00
N ILE A 96 -9.75 -6.02 -17.14
CA ILE A 96 -11.02 -6.62 -16.69
C ILE A 96 -11.64 -5.89 -15.47
N GLN A 97 -11.34 -4.60 -15.30
CA GLN A 97 -11.87 -3.74 -14.23
C GLN A 97 -11.56 -4.21 -12.80
N ARG A 98 -10.42 -4.89 -12.62
CA ARG A 98 -9.87 -5.24 -11.31
C ARG A 98 -8.65 -4.37 -10.98
N VAL A 99 -8.36 -4.19 -9.70
CA VAL A 99 -7.17 -3.48 -9.22
C VAL A 99 -6.49 -4.31 -8.16
N VAL A 100 -5.18 -4.46 -8.28
CA VAL A 100 -4.39 -5.21 -7.31
C VAL A 100 -4.24 -4.34 -6.06
N SER A 101 -4.51 -4.93 -4.90
CA SER A 101 -4.39 -4.25 -3.61
C SER A 101 -3.74 -5.13 -2.56
N CYS A 102 -2.99 -4.49 -1.67
CA CYS A 102 -2.39 -5.09 -0.48
C CYS A 102 -2.60 -4.17 0.73
N GLU A 103 -2.33 -4.70 1.92
CA GLU A 103 -2.18 -3.89 3.11
C GLU A 103 -0.91 -3.04 3.03
N ALA A 104 -0.97 -1.86 3.62
CA ALA A 104 0.16 -0.96 3.72
C ALA A 104 0.20 -0.34 5.12
N ALA A 105 1.41 -0.02 5.56
CA ALA A 105 1.67 0.80 6.72
C ALA A 105 2.65 1.91 6.33
N VAL A 106 2.47 3.10 6.89
CA VAL A 106 3.45 4.17 6.81
C VAL A 106 4.18 4.27 8.14
N ASP A 107 5.49 4.53 8.10
CA ASP A 107 6.21 4.93 9.31
C ASP A 107 5.83 6.36 9.68
N ALA A 108 5.11 6.50 10.79
CA ALA A 108 4.58 7.77 11.27
C ALA A 108 5.48 8.45 12.31
N ASP A 109 6.59 7.84 12.73
CA ASP A 109 7.49 8.43 13.72
C ASP A 109 8.42 9.46 13.07
N PRO A 110 8.30 10.77 13.38
CA PRO A 110 9.13 11.81 12.80
C PRO A 110 10.62 11.68 13.14
N ASN A 111 10.95 10.94 14.20
CA ASN A 111 12.33 10.70 14.60
C ASN A 111 12.93 9.43 13.96
N SER A 112 12.11 8.63 13.28
CA SER A 112 12.58 7.44 12.57
C SER A 112 13.38 7.85 11.32
N PRO A 113 14.52 7.20 11.03
CA PRO A 113 15.23 7.40 9.77
C PRO A 113 14.41 6.96 8.55
N ASN A 114 13.31 6.22 8.77
CA ASN A 114 12.40 5.76 7.72
C ASN A 114 11.07 6.53 7.76
N TYR A 115 11.02 7.72 8.37
CA TYR A 115 9.81 8.54 8.40
C TYR A 115 9.18 8.66 7.01
N LEU A 116 7.88 8.35 6.90
CA LEU A 116 7.08 8.27 5.68
C LEU A 116 7.39 7.12 4.72
N ASP A 117 8.35 6.25 5.02
CA ASP A 117 8.52 5.01 4.25
C ASP A 117 7.29 4.12 4.39
N ILE A 118 6.94 3.46 3.29
CA ILE A 118 5.73 2.67 3.19
C ILE A 118 6.12 1.21 3.15
N THR A 119 5.63 0.43 4.10
CA THR A 119 5.76 -1.02 4.09
C THR A 119 4.51 -1.63 3.45
N LEU A 120 4.68 -2.27 2.30
CA LEU A 120 3.65 -3.11 1.67
C LEU A 120 3.65 -4.49 2.33
N ASN A 121 2.46 -5.05 2.55
CA ASN A 121 2.27 -6.32 3.26
C ASN A 121 3.09 -6.40 4.56
N PRO A 122 2.91 -5.47 5.51
CA PRO A 122 3.67 -5.45 6.76
C PRO A 122 3.52 -6.73 7.61
N GLY A 123 2.62 -7.64 7.23
CA GLY A 123 2.21 -8.79 8.01
C GLY A 123 1.19 -8.38 9.07
N THR A 124 0.57 -9.35 9.72
CA THR A 124 -0.17 -9.08 10.94
C THR A 124 0.80 -8.47 11.96
N PRO A 125 0.49 -7.31 12.57
CA PRO A 125 1.23 -6.89 13.74
C PRO A 125 1.07 -8.01 14.76
N THR A 126 2.17 -8.69 15.08
CA THR A 126 2.24 -9.52 16.28
C THR A 126 2.01 -8.57 17.44
N LEU A 127 0.75 -8.46 17.87
CA LEU A 127 0.44 -7.88 19.17
C LEU A 127 1.36 -8.59 20.16
N PRO A 128 2.08 -7.87 21.04
CA PRO A 128 2.84 -8.53 22.08
C PRO A 128 1.86 -9.43 22.83
N VAL A 129 2.19 -10.72 22.90
CA VAL A 129 1.47 -11.67 23.74
C VAL A 129 1.54 -11.07 25.14
N ARG A 130 0.44 -10.46 25.59
CA ARG A 130 0.28 -10.12 27.00
C ARG A 130 0.28 -11.45 27.71
N ASP A 131 1.42 -11.80 28.29
CA ASP A 131 1.54 -12.88 29.24
C ASP A 131 0.48 -12.66 30.33
N LEU A 132 -0.62 -13.39 30.23
CA LEU A 132 -1.71 -13.43 31.22
C LEU A 132 -1.33 -14.33 32.41
N SER A 133 -0.04 -14.64 32.58
CA SER A 133 0.50 -15.56 33.57
C SER A 133 0.73 -14.94 34.97
N SER A 134 0.22 -13.75 35.25
CA SER A 134 0.30 -13.10 36.57
C SER A 134 -1.06 -12.90 37.25
N ARG A 135 -1.89 -13.96 37.32
CA ARG A 135 -2.98 -14.05 38.30
C ARG A 135 -3.12 -15.48 38.84
N ALA A 136 -2.19 -15.85 39.70
CA ALA A 136 -2.40 -16.86 40.74
C ALA A 136 -1.41 -16.57 41.86
N ASN A 137 -1.84 -15.77 42.82
CA ASN A 137 -1.40 -15.77 44.22
C ASN A 137 -2.57 -15.28 45.06
#